data_AF-A0A520G2C6-F1
#
_entry.id   AF-A0A520G2C6-F1
#
_cell.length_a   1.000
_cell.length_b   1.000
_cell.length_c   1.000
_cell.angle_alpha   90.00
_cell.angle_beta   90.00
_cell.angle_gamma   90.00
#
_symmetry.space_group_name_H-M   'P 1'
#
loop_
_entity.id
_entity.type
_entity.pdbx_description
1 polymer ?
#
loop_
_entity_poly.entity_id
_entity_poly.type
_entity_poly.pdbx_seq_one_letter_code
_entity_poly.pdbx_strand_id
1 'polypeptide(L)'
;IETQWPDCRVFAHLTTDTCTLYIDTSGEPLFKRGWRQDKGDAPLKETLAAAMLAASGWWNPETGEVSPAPLYDPCCGSGTIAIEAAQIALGMPAGGQRRFGFEKLLPFQAHVWAALKAESEQAATRDATAAPAIFGSDVSHRMVDFAQRNAERAGVADAIDFRGGDALQRMPPAEGGVIMLNPPYGERIEVGGVAARGARGAPVRQPQRDGGFDDDEVPSPAPRAAGREQAQTEDGGEFFVQLASHWKKHYAGWTAWMLTPDLQCPRRMRLKESRRVPMWNGPIECRLFRFDMVAGSARGRT
;
A
#
# COMPACT_ATOMS: atom_id res chain seq x y z
N ILE A 1 15.52 -23.85 24.23
CA ILE A 1 14.66 -22.68 23.87
C ILE A 1 15.16 -22.22 22.52
N GLU A 2 14.36 -22.36 21.46
CA GLU A 2 14.67 -21.89 20.11
C GLU A 2 14.08 -20.49 19.93
N THR A 3 14.91 -19.48 19.70
CA THR A 3 14.49 -18.06 19.69
C THR A 3 14.34 -17.51 18.27
N GLN A 4 15.00 -18.11 17.28
CA GLN A 4 14.95 -17.67 15.89
C GLN A 4 13.64 -18.12 15.23
N TRP A 5 13.25 -19.38 15.44
CA TRP A 5 12.05 -19.99 14.84
C TRP A 5 11.17 -20.70 15.87
N PRO A 6 10.67 -19.99 16.90
CA PRO A 6 9.87 -20.61 17.94
C PRO A 6 8.54 -21.15 17.37
N ASP A 7 8.12 -22.32 17.84
CA ASP A 7 6.78 -22.86 17.55
C ASP A 7 5.67 -22.10 18.30
N CYS A 8 6.02 -21.50 19.43
CA CYS A 8 5.15 -20.65 20.23
C CYS A 8 5.93 -19.43 20.70
N ARG A 9 5.46 -18.23 20.34
CA ARG A 9 6.02 -16.97 20.81
C ARG A 9 5.13 -16.42 21.93
N VAL A 10 5.75 -16.07 23.06
CA VAL A 10 5.07 -15.44 24.19
C VAL A 10 5.46 -13.97 24.24
N PHE A 11 4.47 -13.09 24.29
CA PHE A 11 4.68 -11.67 24.49
C PHE A 11 4.32 -11.28 25.92
N ALA A 12 5.14 -10.45 26.55
CA ALA A 12 4.81 -9.80 27.81
C ALA A 12 4.56 -8.32 27.55
N HIS A 13 3.39 -7.83 27.94
CA HIS A 13 3.07 -6.41 27.95
C HIS A 13 3.02 -5.92 29.39
N LEU A 14 3.92 -4.99 29.73
CA LEU A 14 4.04 -4.43 31.07
C LEU A 14 3.47 -3.02 31.10
N THR A 15 2.54 -2.78 32.02
CA THR A 15 2.19 -1.43 32.51
C THR A 15 2.91 -1.18 33.83
N THR A 16 2.65 -0.03 34.46
CA THR A 16 3.23 0.32 35.77
C THR A 16 2.93 -0.73 36.86
N ASP A 17 1.80 -1.43 36.77
CA ASP A 17 1.26 -2.31 37.81
C ASP A 17 0.86 -3.71 37.32
N THR A 18 0.86 -3.95 36.01
CA THR A 18 0.32 -5.19 35.42
C THR A 18 1.29 -5.79 34.41
N CYS A 19 1.48 -7.11 34.47
CA CYS A 19 2.13 -7.89 33.42
C CYS A 19 1.08 -8.79 32.76
N THR A 20 0.81 -8.56 31.47
CA THR A 20 -0.07 -9.43 30.67
C THR A 20 0.76 -10.29 29.74
N LEU A 21 0.54 -11.60 29.79
CA LEU A 21 1.19 -12.56 28.89
C LEU A 21 0.23 -12.94 27.76
N TYR A 22 0.72 -12.92 26.52
CA TYR A 22 -0.01 -13.33 25.32
C TYR A 22 0.72 -14.46 24.61
N ILE A 23 -0.04 -15.36 24.01
CA ILE A 23 0.48 -16.34 23.05
C ILE A 23 0.20 -15.82 21.65
N ASP A 24 1.23 -15.80 20.80
CA ASP A 24 1.11 -15.43 19.40
C ASP A 24 0.42 -16.53 18.59
N THR A 25 -0.81 -16.27 18.16
CA THR A 25 -1.56 -17.17 17.27
C THR A 25 -1.32 -16.87 15.79
N SER A 26 -0.70 -15.74 15.45
CA SER A 26 -0.48 -15.31 14.06
C SER A 26 0.84 -15.81 13.49
N GLY A 27 1.89 -15.84 14.31
CA GLY A 27 3.25 -16.16 13.88
C GLY A 27 3.86 -14.99 13.10
N GLU A 28 3.87 -15.07 11.77
CA GLU A 28 4.30 -13.91 10.98
C GLU A 28 3.30 -12.74 11.11
N PRO A 29 3.73 -11.48 11.01
CA PRO A 29 2.81 -10.34 11.00
C PRO A 29 1.72 -10.47 9.93
N LEU A 30 0.47 -10.13 10.27
CA LEU A 30 -0.70 -10.39 9.41
C LEU A 30 -0.68 -9.65 8.06
N PHE A 31 0.05 -8.53 7.96
CA PHE A 31 0.22 -7.85 6.67
C PHE A 31 0.91 -8.74 5.63
N LYS A 32 1.76 -9.69 6.03
CA LYS A 32 2.32 -10.67 5.10
C LYS A 32 1.24 -11.67 4.68
N ARG A 33 0.54 -11.39 3.58
CA ARG A 33 -0.56 -12.24 3.09
C ARG A 33 -0.10 -13.56 2.48
N GLY A 34 1.16 -13.63 2.04
CA GLY A 34 1.77 -14.80 1.40
C GLY A 34 2.15 -14.58 -0.08
N TRP A 35 1.59 -13.56 -0.73
CA TRP A 35 1.80 -13.32 -2.17
C TRP A 35 2.95 -12.37 -2.51
N ARG A 36 3.35 -11.50 -1.58
CA ARG A 36 4.34 -10.44 -1.86
C ARG A 36 5.76 -10.97 -1.80
N GLN A 37 6.38 -11.10 -2.97
CA GLN A 37 7.81 -11.46 -3.11
C GLN A 37 8.58 -10.35 -3.82
N ASP A 38 8.01 -9.78 -4.88
CA ASP A 38 8.57 -8.65 -5.60
C ASP A 38 8.17 -7.33 -4.92
N LYS A 39 9.13 -6.48 -4.58
CA LYS A 39 8.89 -5.17 -3.92
C LYS A 39 9.84 -4.09 -4.45
N GLY A 40 9.34 -2.86 -4.47
CA GLY A 40 10.18 -1.67 -4.60
C GLY A 40 10.69 -1.20 -3.25
N ASP A 41 11.30 -0.02 -3.23
CA ASP A 41 11.83 0.58 -2.01
C ASP A 41 10.69 1.00 -1.09
N ALA A 42 10.62 0.31 0.06
CA ALA A 42 9.67 0.52 1.16
C ALA A 42 8.19 0.60 0.70
N PRO A 43 7.60 -0.57 0.36
CA PRO A 43 6.24 -0.65 -0.14
C PRO A 43 5.20 -0.47 1.00
N LEU A 44 4.01 -0.01 0.64
CA LEU A 44 2.88 0.12 1.56
C LEU A 44 2.53 -1.25 2.18
N LYS A 45 2.25 -1.30 3.49
CA LYS A 45 1.75 -2.53 4.13
C LYS A 45 0.34 -2.84 3.65
N GLU A 46 0.07 -4.12 3.43
CA GLU A 46 -1.24 -4.67 3.02
C GLU A 46 -2.37 -4.24 3.95
N THR A 47 -2.16 -4.33 5.27
CA THR A 47 -3.15 -3.88 6.26
C THR A 47 -3.46 -2.39 6.17
N LEU A 48 -2.49 -1.56 5.78
CA LEU A 48 -2.71 -0.13 5.61
C LEU A 48 -3.49 0.15 4.31
N ALA A 49 -3.21 -0.57 3.23
CA ALA A 49 -4.02 -0.50 2.01
C ALA A 49 -5.49 -0.91 2.28
N ALA A 50 -5.73 -2.02 2.97
CA ALA A 50 -7.08 -2.41 3.39
C ALA A 50 -7.76 -1.34 4.26
N ALA A 51 -7.03 -0.72 5.19
CA ALA A 51 -7.54 0.39 6.01
C ALA A 51 -7.86 1.65 5.18
N MET A 52 -7.09 1.95 4.14
CA MET A 52 -7.38 3.05 3.21
C MET A 52 -8.67 2.79 2.42
N LEU A 53 -8.86 1.58 1.92
CA LEU A 53 -10.09 1.16 1.24
C LEU A 53 -11.31 1.27 2.17
N ALA A 54 -11.19 0.79 3.41
CA ALA A 54 -12.23 0.92 4.43
C ALA A 54 -12.55 2.38 4.76
N ALA A 55 -11.53 3.19 5.03
CA ALA A 55 -11.69 4.60 5.37
C ALA A 55 -12.35 5.41 4.25
N SER A 56 -12.12 5.02 3.00
CA SER A 56 -12.71 5.67 1.84
C SER A 56 -14.20 5.40 1.64
N GLY A 57 -14.73 4.37 2.28
CA GLY A 57 -16.07 3.84 2.03
C GLY A 57 -16.17 2.99 0.77
N TRP A 58 -15.05 2.71 0.08
CA TRP A 58 -15.03 1.77 -1.05
C TRP A 58 -15.26 0.32 -0.59
N TRP A 59 -14.83 -0.01 0.62
CA TRP A 59 -15.11 -1.29 1.28
C TRP A 59 -15.68 -1.04 2.67
N ASN A 60 -16.69 -1.82 3.07
CA ASN A 60 -17.20 -1.86 4.44
C ASN A 60 -16.76 -3.18 5.11
N PRO A 61 -15.84 -3.14 6.08
CA PRO A 61 -15.35 -4.34 6.75
C PRO A 61 -16.39 -5.02 7.67
N GLU A 62 -17.42 -4.29 8.11
CA GLU A 62 -18.47 -4.85 8.99
C GLU A 62 -19.51 -5.65 8.20
N THR A 63 -19.87 -5.16 7.00
CA THR A 63 -20.89 -5.81 6.15
C THR A 63 -20.30 -6.64 5.02
N GLY A 64 -19.01 -6.45 4.70
CA GLY A 64 -18.38 -7.02 3.51
C GLY A 64 -18.74 -6.33 2.20
N GLU A 65 -19.54 -5.27 2.24
CA GLU A 65 -20.00 -4.55 1.05
C GLU A 65 -18.82 -3.84 0.34
N VAL A 66 -18.81 -3.95 -0.99
CA VAL A 66 -17.82 -3.29 -1.85
C VAL A 66 -18.55 -2.37 -2.81
N SER A 67 -18.07 -1.13 -2.93
CA SER A 67 -18.60 -0.15 -3.86
C SER A 67 -18.45 -0.64 -5.30
N PRO A 68 -19.46 -0.48 -6.17
CA PRO A 68 -19.33 -0.82 -7.59
C PRO A 68 -18.46 0.20 -8.36
N ALA A 69 -18.03 1.29 -7.72
CA ALA A 69 -17.22 2.32 -8.35
C ALA A 69 -15.84 1.75 -8.76
N PRO A 70 -15.40 1.99 -10.01
CA PRO A 70 -14.05 1.63 -10.43
C PRO A 70 -12.98 2.22 -9.50
N LEU A 71 -11.93 1.45 -9.23
CA LEU A 71 -10.82 1.88 -8.39
C LEU A 71 -9.55 2.03 -9.22
N TYR A 72 -8.81 3.11 -9.02
CA TYR A 72 -7.59 3.39 -9.76
C TYR A 72 -6.45 3.87 -8.86
N ASP A 73 -5.30 3.21 -8.94
CA ASP A 73 -4.05 3.62 -8.29
C ASP A 73 -3.02 4.10 -9.33
N PRO A 74 -2.80 5.42 -9.49
CA PRO A 74 -1.91 5.96 -10.52
C PRO A 74 -0.42 5.92 -10.14
N CYS A 75 -0.08 5.49 -8.93
CA CYS A 75 1.31 5.24 -8.50
C CYS A 75 1.37 3.90 -7.78
N CYS A 76 0.96 2.84 -8.48
CA CYS A 76 0.67 1.56 -7.85
C CYS A 76 1.89 0.85 -7.29
N GLY A 77 3.10 1.23 -7.70
CA GLY A 77 4.32 0.55 -7.33
C GLY A 77 4.18 -0.96 -7.56
N SER A 78 4.41 -1.75 -6.51
CA SER A 78 4.30 -3.21 -6.55
C SER A 78 2.86 -3.75 -6.46
N GLY A 79 1.83 -2.89 -6.62
CA GLY A 79 0.43 -3.28 -6.77
C GLY A 79 -0.37 -3.46 -5.47
N THR A 80 0.13 -2.99 -4.32
CA THR A 80 -0.47 -3.33 -3.02
C THR A 80 -1.94 -2.94 -2.88
N ILE A 81 -2.30 -1.71 -3.24
CA ILE A 81 -3.66 -1.20 -3.09
C ILE A 81 -4.60 -1.97 -4.02
N ALA A 82 -4.20 -2.15 -5.28
CA ALA A 82 -4.98 -2.86 -6.28
C ALA A 82 -5.19 -4.35 -5.92
N ILE A 83 -4.16 -5.02 -5.39
CA ILE A 83 -4.26 -6.44 -4.98
C ILE A 83 -5.17 -6.61 -3.76
N GLU A 84 -5.02 -5.77 -2.72
CA GLU A 84 -5.95 -5.86 -1.57
C GLU A 84 -7.39 -5.52 -2.01
N ALA A 85 -7.58 -4.53 -2.90
CA ALA A 85 -8.89 -4.19 -3.45
C ALA A 85 -9.52 -5.38 -4.20
N ALA A 86 -8.75 -6.07 -5.03
CA ALA A 86 -9.24 -7.21 -5.80
C ALA A 86 -9.56 -8.42 -4.90
N GLN A 87 -8.72 -8.72 -3.92
CA GLN A 87 -8.99 -9.79 -2.96
C GLN A 87 -10.26 -9.50 -2.15
N ILE A 88 -10.45 -8.25 -1.70
CA ILE A 88 -11.66 -7.81 -1.00
C ILE A 88 -12.89 -7.95 -1.91
N ALA A 89 -12.82 -7.45 -3.15
CA ALA A 89 -13.93 -7.51 -4.11
C ALA A 89 -14.35 -8.94 -4.46
N LEU A 90 -13.39 -9.86 -4.53
CA LEU A 90 -13.64 -11.27 -4.83
C LEU A 90 -13.99 -12.10 -3.59
N GLY A 91 -14.05 -11.49 -2.40
CA GLY A 91 -14.32 -12.21 -1.15
C GLY A 91 -13.21 -13.17 -0.73
N MET A 92 -11.97 -12.95 -1.19
CA MET A 92 -10.82 -13.80 -0.85
C MET A 92 -10.34 -13.49 0.58
N PRO A 93 -10.10 -14.52 1.41
CA PRO A 93 -9.63 -14.31 2.78
C PRO A 93 -8.18 -13.80 2.80
N ALA A 94 -7.93 -12.73 3.56
CA ALA A 94 -6.58 -12.18 3.74
C ALA A 94 -5.56 -13.20 4.30
N GLY A 95 -6.04 -14.24 4.97
CA GLY A 95 -5.23 -15.33 5.51
C GLY A 95 -5.06 -16.55 4.60
N GLY A 96 -5.65 -16.57 3.40
CA GLY A 96 -5.82 -17.79 2.61
C GLY A 96 -4.53 -18.43 2.11
N GLN A 97 -3.47 -17.64 1.89
CA GLN A 97 -2.21 -18.09 1.27
C GLN A 97 -1.03 -18.11 2.25
N ARG A 98 -1.30 -18.21 3.55
CA ARG A 98 -0.27 -18.19 4.60
C ARG A 98 -0.54 -19.24 5.67
N ARG A 99 0.44 -19.38 6.56
CA ARG A 99 0.34 -20.16 7.80
C ARG A 99 0.11 -19.26 9.00
N PHE A 100 -0.41 -19.85 10.06
CA PHE A 100 -0.62 -19.21 11.35
C PHE A 100 0.14 -19.91 12.47
N GLY A 101 0.55 -19.13 13.48
CA GLY A 101 1.23 -19.65 14.68
C GLY A 101 0.38 -20.66 15.46
N PHE A 102 -0.94 -20.47 15.48
CA PHE A 102 -1.84 -21.40 16.17
C PHE A 102 -1.81 -22.82 15.61
N GLU A 103 -1.40 -23.03 14.34
CA GLU A 103 -1.34 -24.35 13.70
C GLU A 103 -0.34 -25.29 14.39
N LYS A 104 0.57 -24.74 15.22
CA LYS A 104 1.58 -25.50 15.97
C LYS A 104 1.21 -25.73 17.44
N LEU A 105 0.10 -25.16 17.92
CA LEU A 105 -0.31 -25.25 19.32
C LEU A 105 -1.07 -26.56 19.59
N LEU A 106 -0.92 -27.11 20.80
CA LEU A 106 -1.55 -28.38 21.19
C LEU A 106 -3.07 -28.46 20.93
N PRO A 107 -3.88 -27.40 21.14
CA PRO A 107 -5.32 -27.47 20.88
C PRO A 107 -5.71 -27.41 19.39
N PHE A 108 -4.76 -27.27 18.47
CA PHE A 108 -5.03 -27.14 17.04
C PHE A 108 -5.68 -28.39 16.47
N GLN A 109 -6.78 -28.19 15.74
CA GLN A 109 -7.51 -29.24 15.07
C GLN A 109 -7.42 -29.05 13.55
N ALA A 110 -6.53 -29.80 12.91
CA ALA A 110 -6.26 -29.66 11.48
C ALA A 110 -7.51 -29.83 10.61
N HIS A 111 -8.43 -30.73 10.99
CA HIS A 111 -9.67 -30.97 10.26
C HIS A 111 -10.64 -29.77 10.35
N VAL A 112 -10.74 -29.12 11.53
CA VAL A 112 -11.55 -27.90 11.71
C VAL A 112 -10.99 -26.75 10.87
N TRP A 113 -9.67 -26.57 10.90
CA TRP A 113 -9.02 -25.52 10.10
C TRP A 113 -9.16 -25.75 8.59
N ALA A 114 -9.03 -27.00 8.14
CA ALA A 114 -9.26 -27.35 6.74
C ALA A 114 -10.70 -27.05 6.31
N ALA A 115 -11.70 -27.35 7.15
CA ALA A 115 -13.09 -27.02 6.89
C ALA A 115 -13.32 -25.51 6.78
N LEU A 116 -12.79 -24.71 7.70
CA LEU A 116 -12.89 -23.24 7.66
C LEU A 116 -12.26 -22.64 6.39
N LYS A 117 -11.11 -23.15 5.96
CA LYS A 117 -10.49 -22.71 4.70
C LYS A 117 -11.34 -23.08 3.50
N ALA A 118 -11.86 -24.30 3.45
CA ALA A 118 -12.72 -24.75 2.36
C ALA A 118 -14.02 -23.93 2.27
N GLU A 119 -14.64 -23.60 3.41
CA GLU A 119 -15.80 -22.71 3.48
C GLU A 119 -15.48 -21.32 2.92
N SER A 120 -14.36 -20.72 3.35
CA SER A 120 -13.94 -19.41 2.87
C SER A 120 -13.60 -19.41 1.37
N GLU A 121 -12.97 -20.47 0.85
CA GLU A 121 -12.67 -20.61 -0.57
C GLU A 121 -13.93 -20.77 -1.43
N GLN A 122 -14.98 -21.40 -0.89
CA GLN A 122 -16.28 -21.57 -1.56
C GLN A 122 -17.09 -20.27 -1.57
N ALA A 123 -16.95 -19.43 -0.54
CA ALA A 123 -17.61 -18.13 -0.46
C ALA A 123 -16.99 -17.07 -1.40
N ALA A 124 -15.70 -17.22 -1.74
CA ALA A 124 -15.02 -16.33 -2.69
C ALA A 124 -15.54 -16.53 -4.12
N THR A 125 -15.80 -15.43 -4.83
CA THR A 125 -16.13 -15.50 -6.26
C THR A 125 -14.86 -15.66 -7.08
N ARG A 126 -14.93 -16.54 -8.09
CA ARG A 126 -13.86 -16.70 -9.10
C ARG A 126 -14.13 -15.90 -10.37
N ASP A 127 -15.30 -15.29 -10.46
CA ASP A 127 -15.67 -14.47 -11.60
C ASP A 127 -15.10 -13.06 -11.40
N ALA A 128 -14.00 -12.77 -12.09
CA ALA A 128 -13.38 -11.45 -12.10
C ALA A 128 -14.33 -10.34 -12.58
N THR A 129 -15.35 -10.68 -13.39
CA THR A 129 -16.33 -9.72 -13.90
C THR A 129 -17.37 -9.31 -12.86
N ALA A 130 -17.47 -10.06 -11.75
CA ALA A 130 -18.32 -9.70 -10.62
C ALA A 130 -17.69 -8.62 -9.72
N ALA A 131 -16.39 -8.35 -9.86
CA ALA A 131 -15.70 -7.29 -9.14
C ALA A 131 -15.82 -5.94 -9.88
N PRO A 132 -15.83 -4.80 -9.16
CA PRO A 132 -15.62 -3.50 -9.79
C PRO A 132 -14.28 -3.49 -10.53
N ALA A 133 -14.22 -2.74 -11.63
CA ALA A 133 -12.99 -2.62 -12.40
C ALA A 133 -11.87 -1.96 -11.57
N ILE A 134 -10.72 -2.63 -11.47
CA ILE A 134 -9.55 -2.17 -10.71
C ILE A 134 -8.40 -1.92 -11.68
N PHE A 135 -7.81 -0.73 -11.57
CA PHE A 135 -6.74 -0.27 -12.45
C PHE A 135 -5.53 0.14 -11.62
N GLY A 136 -4.33 -0.15 -12.13
CA GLY A 136 -3.08 0.30 -11.56
C GLY A 136 -2.12 0.82 -12.62
N SER A 137 -1.43 1.92 -12.36
CA SER A 137 -0.31 2.33 -13.19
C SER A 137 0.87 2.84 -12.38
N ASP A 138 2.04 2.72 -12.98
CA ASP A 138 3.27 3.30 -12.45
C ASP A 138 4.15 3.77 -13.62
N VAL A 139 4.94 4.82 -13.38
CA VAL A 139 5.91 5.33 -14.35
C VAL A 139 7.04 4.31 -14.58
N SER A 140 7.34 3.49 -13.57
CA SER A 140 8.36 2.46 -13.64
C SER A 140 7.78 1.16 -14.18
N HIS A 141 8.17 0.80 -15.41
CA HIS A 141 7.81 -0.48 -16.02
C HIS A 141 8.19 -1.68 -15.12
N ARG A 142 9.33 -1.62 -14.44
CA ARG A 142 9.77 -2.65 -13.49
C ARG A 142 8.77 -2.83 -12.34
N MET A 143 8.18 -1.74 -11.84
CA MET A 143 7.19 -1.79 -10.77
C MET A 143 5.87 -2.40 -11.26
N VAL A 144 5.45 -2.08 -12.47
CA VAL A 144 4.30 -2.71 -13.13
C VAL A 144 4.50 -4.22 -13.29
N ASP A 145 5.69 -4.67 -13.71
CA ASP A 145 6.00 -6.10 -13.78
C ASP A 145 5.94 -6.78 -12.40
N PHE A 146 6.41 -6.09 -11.36
CA PHE A 146 6.32 -6.58 -9.98
C PHE A 146 4.86 -6.67 -9.51
N ALA A 147 4.03 -5.69 -9.86
CA ALA A 147 2.61 -5.67 -9.55
C ALA A 147 1.88 -6.83 -10.22
N GLN A 148 2.15 -7.09 -11.50
CA GLN A 148 1.57 -8.21 -12.25
C GLN A 148 1.92 -9.56 -11.60
N ARG A 149 3.20 -9.81 -11.32
CA ARG A 149 3.64 -11.07 -10.67
C ARG A 149 3.09 -11.23 -9.25
N ASN A 150 2.97 -10.14 -8.50
CA ASN A 150 2.34 -10.17 -7.18
C ASN A 150 0.84 -10.51 -7.30
N ALA A 151 0.13 -9.96 -8.29
CA ALA A 151 -1.28 -10.25 -8.52
C ALA A 151 -1.52 -11.69 -8.98
N GLU A 152 -0.62 -12.25 -9.80
CA GLU A 152 -0.62 -13.67 -10.18
C GLU A 152 -0.49 -14.55 -8.94
N ARG A 153 0.51 -14.30 -8.08
CA ARG A 153 0.67 -15.04 -6.82
C ARG A 153 -0.52 -14.85 -5.89
N ALA A 154 -1.09 -13.66 -5.85
CA ALA A 154 -2.28 -13.34 -5.05
C ALA A 154 -3.56 -13.97 -5.60
N GLY A 155 -3.56 -14.50 -6.83
CA GLY A 155 -4.71 -15.13 -7.48
C GLY A 155 -5.73 -14.13 -8.04
N VAL A 156 -5.32 -12.88 -8.31
CA VAL A 156 -6.21 -11.78 -8.71
C VAL A 156 -5.76 -11.05 -9.98
N ALA A 157 -4.83 -11.63 -10.74
CA ALA A 157 -4.29 -11.02 -11.96
C ALA A 157 -5.38 -10.65 -12.97
N ASP A 158 -6.39 -11.51 -13.15
CA ASP A 158 -7.47 -11.30 -14.12
C ASP A 158 -8.47 -10.21 -13.68
N ALA A 159 -8.43 -9.79 -12.42
CA ALA A 159 -9.31 -8.76 -11.86
C ALA A 159 -8.68 -7.35 -11.89
N ILE A 160 -7.42 -7.21 -12.34
CA ILE A 160 -6.68 -5.96 -12.30
C ILE A 160 -6.05 -5.65 -13.66
N ASP A 161 -6.29 -4.44 -14.17
CA ASP A 161 -5.60 -3.94 -15.37
C ASP A 161 -4.42 -3.05 -14.96
N PHE A 162 -3.22 -3.62 -15.02
CA PHE A 162 -1.96 -2.92 -14.79
C PHE A 162 -1.35 -2.39 -16.08
N ARG A 163 -0.97 -1.10 -16.09
CA ARG A 163 -0.31 -0.47 -17.24
C ARG A 163 0.82 0.45 -16.85
N GLY A 164 1.86 0.51 -17.68
CA GLY A 164 2.87 1.57 -17.59
C GLY A 164 2.26 2.94 -17.92
N GLY A 165 2.62 3.97 -17.16
CA GLY A 165 2.19 5.33 -17.46
C GLY A 165 2.48 6.32 -16.34
N ASP A 166 2.82 7.54 -16.75
CA ASP A 166 3.00 8.65 -15.83
C ASP A 166 1.65 9.13 -15.26
N ALA A 167 1.54 9.17 -13.93
CA ALA A 167 0.37 9.67 -13.20
C ALA A 167 -0.04 11.10 -13.62
N LEU A 168 0.92 11.90 -14.09
CA LEU A 168 0.73 13.29 -14.52
C LEU A 168 0.09 13.41 -15.90
N GLN A 169 0.02 12.31 -16.67
CA GLN A 169 -0.44 12.31 -18.06
C GLN A 169 -1.54 11.27 -18.33
N ARG A 170 -1.66 10.24 -17.48
CA ARG A 170 -2.58 9.12 -17.71
C ARG A 170 -4.04 9.56 -17.62
N MET A 171 -4.79 9.37 -18.69
CA MET A 171 -6.23 9.63 -18.74
C MET A 171 -7.01 8.68 -17.82
N PRO A 172 -8.15 9.11 -17.24
CA PRO A 172 -8.97 8.24 -16.41
C PRO A 172 -9.39 6.98 -17.19
N PRO A 173 -9.34 5.78 -16.57
CA PRO A 173 -9.70 4.54 -17.24
C PRO A 173 -11.23 4.32 -17.36
N ALA A 174 -12.03 5.15 -16.69
CA ALA A 174 -13.50 5.12 -16.69
C ALA A 174 -14.07 6.54 -16.52
N GLU A 175 -15.37 6.73 -16.75
CA GLU A 175 -16.03 8.04 -16.62
C GLU A 175 -16.02 8.58 -15.18
N GLY A 176 -16.06 7.70 -14.18
CA GLY A 176 -16.04 8.04 -12.77
C GLY A 176 -15.47 6.90 -11.94
N GLY A 177 -15.11 7.19 -10.69
CA GLY A 177 -14.53 6.20 -9.79
C GLY A 177 -13.80 6.78 -8.59
N VAL A 178 -13.02 5.93 -7.95
CA VAL A 178 -12.19 6.25 -6.79
C VAL A 178 -10.73 6.18 -7.18
N ILE A 179 -10.00 7.29 -7.06
CA ILE A 179 -8.54 7.27 -7.09
C ILE A 179 -8.06 6.93 -5.68
N MET A 180 -7.21 5.91 -5.52
CA MET A 180 -6.59 5.56 -4.24
C MET A 180 -5.07 5.57 -4.41
N LEU A 181 -4.43 6.56 -3.80
CA LEU A 181 -3.03 6.90 -4.07
C LEU A 181 -2.19 6.93 -2.79
N ASN A 182 -1.05 6.24 -2.82
CA ASN A 182 0.07 6.45 -1.91
C ASN A 182 1.28 6.92 -2.73
N PRO A 183 1.44 8.24 -2.96
CA PRO A 183 2.48 8.77 -3.82
C PRO A 183 3.87 8.61 -3.18
N PRO A 184 4.96 8.74 -3.96
CA PRO A 184 6.30 8.83 -3.39
C PRO A 184 6.43 10.04 -2.45
N TYR A 185 7.19 9.89 -1.37
CA TYR A 185 7.51 10.97 -0.42
C TYR A 185 9.02 11.20 -0.35
N GLY A 186 9.46 12.46 -0.23
CA GLY A 186 10.86 12.83 0.06
C GLY A 186 11.85 12.40 -1.03
N GLU A 187 13.01 11.86 -0.62
CA GLU A 187 14.11 11.37 -1.49
C GLU A 187 13.68 10.35 -2.58
N ARG A 188 12.48 9.75 -2.46
CA ARG A 188 11.94 8.86 -3.50
C ARG A 188 11.56 9.55 -4.81
N ILE A 189 11.47 10.88 -4.80
CA ILE A 189 11.15 11.67 -5.99
C ILE A 189 12.40 11.83 -6.88
N GLU A 190 13.61 11.82 -6.32
CA GLU A 190 14.86 11.90 -7.10
C GLU A 190 15.10 10.69 -8.02
N VAL A 191 14.63 9.50 -7.63
CA VAL A 191 14.81 8.26 -8.40
C VAL A 191 13.81 8.16 -9.57
N GLY A 192 12.71 8.90 -9.51
CA GLY A 192 11.64 8.91 -10.53
C GLY A 192 11.75 10.04 -11.55
N GLY A 193 12.84 10.83 -11.51
CA GLY A 193 13.04 12.00 -12.33
C GLY A 193 12.92 11.72 -13.83
N VAL A 194 12.07 12.53 -14.48
CA VAL A 194 11.97 12.69 -15.94
C VAL A 194 13.38 12.72 -16.53
N ALA A 195 13.60 11.98 -17.62
CA ALA A 195 14.87 11.94 -18.36
C ALA A 195 15.36 13.36 -18.73
N ALA A 196 16.11 13.99 -17.83
CA ALA A 196 16.83 15.21 -18.10
C ALA A 196 18.03 14.86 -18.97
N ARG A 197 17.95 15.28 -20.23
CA ARG A 197 19.02 15.21 -21.22
C ARG A 197 20.30 15.83 -20.67
N GLY A 198 21.38 15.05 -20.69
CA GLY A 198 22.73 15.54 -20.93
C GLY A 198 23.55 15.92 -19.71
N ALA A 199 24.30 14.95 -19.17
CA ALA A 199 25.62 15.20 -18.61
C ALA A 199 26.50 13.98 -18.83
N ARG A 200 27.66 14.21 -19.47
CA ARG A 200 28.62 13.19 -19.87
C ARG A 200 29.47 12.76 -18.66
N GLY A 201 29.64 11.44 -18.50
CA GLY A 201 30.92 10.78 -18.20
C GLY A 201 31.52 10.89 -16.80
N ALA A 202 31.53 9.76 -16.07
CA ALA A 202 32.68 9.26 -15.31
C ALA A 202 32.47 7.78 -14.95
N PRO A 203 33.52 6.92 -14.95
CA PRO A 203 33.35 5.47 -14.87
C PRO A 203 33.18 5.00 -13.41
N VAL A 204 32.21 4.11 -13.20
CA VAL A 204 32.02 3.41 -11.92
C VAL A 204 33.03 2.26 -11.82
N ARG A 205 33.85 2.30 -10.77
CA ARG A 205 34.82 1.26 -10.40
C ARG A 205 34.11 0.25 -9.49
N GLN A 206 33.97 -1.01 -9.92
CA GLN A 206 33.46 -2.10 -9.08
C GLN A 206 34.56 -2.62 -8.14
N PRO A 207 34.26 -2.91 -6.86
CA PRO A 207 35.03 -3.89 -6.10
C PRO A 207 34.29 -5.23 -6.04
N GLN A 208 35.09 -6.28 -6.19
CA GLN A 208 34.76 -7.70 -6.15
C GLN A 208 34.10 -8.16 -4.84
N ARG A 209 33.32 -9.23 -4.97
CA ARG A 209 32.79 -10.06 -3.89
C ARG A 209 33.82 -11.13 -3.50
N ASP A 210 34.06 -11.25 -2.20
CA ASP A 210 34.41 -12.45 -1.45
C ASP A 210 33.62 -12.28 -0.11
N GLY A 211 32.83 -13.19 0.45
CA GLY A 211 33.03 -14.63 0.69
C GLY A 211 33.39 -14.85 2.17
N GLY A 212 32.41 -15.12 3.06
CA GLY A 212 32.68 -15.53 4.45
C GLY A 212 31.59 -15.18 5.49
N PHE A 213 31.30 -16.13 6.39
CA PHE A 213 30.21 -16.21 7.37
C PHE A 213 30.51 -15.57 8.75
N ASP A 214 29.42 -15.31 9.49
CA ASP A 214 29.17 -15.21 10.95
C ASP A 214 30.05 -14.37 11.89
N ASP A 215 29.42 -13.46 12.65
CA ASP A 215 29.40 -13.51 14.13
C ASP A 215 28.52 -12.38 14.76
N ASP A 216 28.05 -12.69 15.97
CA ASP A 216 27.02 -12.04 16.80
C ASP A 216 27.29 -10.60 17.32
N GLU A 217 26.19 -9.84 17.38
CA GLU A 217 25.68 -8.98 18.47
C GLU A 217 26.56 -7.92 19.20
N VAL A 218 26.24 -6.60 19.02
CA VAL A 218 26.18 -5.56 20.09
C VAL A 218 25.23 -4.42 19.65
N PRO A 219 24.34 -3.87 20.53
CA PRO A 219 23.39 -2.81 20.15
C PRO A 219 24.03 -1.42 20.12
N SER A 220 23.81 -0.69 19.03
CA SER A 220 24.29 0.69 18.84
C SER A 220 23.34 1.71 19.49
N PRO A 221 23.82 2.79 20.12
CA PRO A 221 23.02 3.65 20.99
C PRO A 221 22.02 4.52 20.22
N ALA A 222 20.92 4.85 20.89
CA ALA A 222 19.86 5.71 20.38
C ALA A 222 20.41 7.03 19.81
N PRO A 223 19.98 7.49 18.62
CA PRO A 223 20.36 8.80 18.13
C PRO A 223 19.64 9.85 18.98
N ARG A 224 20.44 10.73 19.59
CA ARG A 224 20.00 11.96 20.25
C ARG A 224 19.14 12.78 19.30
N ALA A 225 18.08 13.37 19.85
CA ALA A 225 17.21 14.33 19.19
C ALA A 225 18.03 15.50 18.60
N ALA A 226 18.35 15.41 17.32
CA ALA A 226 18.75 16.52 16.49
C ALA A 226 17.50 17.05 15.76
N GLY A 227 17.34 18.37 15.75
CA GLY A 227 16.14 19.05 15.27
C GLY A 227 15.72 18.61 13.88
N ARG A 228 14.40 18.44 13.71
CA ARG A 228 13.75 18.25 12.42
C ARG A 228 13.90 19.53 11.59
N GLU A 229 14.98 19.63 10.83
CA GLU A 229 14.98 20.46 9.62
C GLU A 229 14.28 19.68 8.51
N GLN A 230 13.08 20.14 8.13
CA GLN A 230 12.41 19.70 6.92
C GLN A 230 13.20 20.20 5.71
N ALA A 231 14.17 19.40 5.26
CA ALA A 231 14.70 19.52 3.91
C ALA A 231 13.64 18.97 2.93
N GLN A 232 12.65 19.81 2.62
CA GLN A 232 11.76 19.60 1.47
C GLN A 232 12.54 19.99 0.22
N THR A 233 12.96 19.03 -0.59
CA THR A 233 13.51 19.29 -1.92
C THR A 233 12.42 19.86 -2.85
N GLU A 234 12.79 20.84 -3.68
CA GLU A 234 11.89 21.61 -4.56
C GLU A 234 11.06 20.73 -5.53
N ASP A 235 11.59 19.57 -5.91
CA ASP A 235 11.02 18.65 -6.91
C ASP A 235 9.71 17.98 -6.43
N GLY A 236 9.61 17.70 -5.13
CA GLY A 236 8.40 17.08 -4.57
C GLY A 236 7.17 17.98 -4.55
N GLY A 237 7.37 19.30 -4.53
CA GLY A 237 6.28 20.27 -4.62
C GLY A 237 5.68 20.34 -6.02
N GLU A 238 6.52 20.21 -7.06
CA GLU A 238 6.10 20.33 -8.45
C GLU A 238 5.19 19.16 -8.88
N PHE A 239 5.55 17.93 -8.49
CA PHE A 239 4.74 16.74 -8.77
C PHE A 239 3.27 16.92 -8.34
N PHE A 240 3.02 17.35 -7.10
CA PHE A 240 1.65 17.51 -6.60
C PHE A 240 0.87 18.63 -7.31
N VAL A 241 1.55 19.70 -7.75
CA VAL A 241 0.92 20.79 -8.51
C VAL A 241 0.51 20.31 -9.91
N GLN A 242 1.39 19.57 -10.58
CA GLN A 242 1.10 19.01 -11.90
C GLN A 242 0.00 17.94 -11.81
N LEU A 243 0.07 17.05 -10.81
CA LEU A 243 -0.93 16.01 -10.56
C LEU A 243 -2.31 16.62 -10.34
N ALA A 244 -2.39 17.66 -9.49
CA ALA A 244 -3.65 18.37 -9.25
C ALA A 244 -4.20 19.04 -10.51
N SER A 245 -3.33 19.61 -11.35
CA SER A 245 -3.72 20.25 -12.62
C SER A 245 -4.29 19.22 -13.59
N HIS A 246 -3.64 18.05 -13.69
CA HIS A 246 -4.10 16.92 -14.50
C HIS A 246 -5.46 16.39 -14.02
N TRP A 247 -5.59 16.14 -12.72
CA TRP A 247 -6.86 15.70 -12.12
C TRP A 247 -8.01 16.68 -12.36
N LYS A 248 -7.79 17.99 -12.17
CA LYS A 248 -8.82 19.01 -12.41
C LYS A 248 -9.32 19.04 -13.85
N LYS A 249 -8.44 18.75 -14.81
CA LYS A 249 -8.75 18.79 -16.24
C LYS A 249 -9.45 17.52 -16.71
N HIS A 250 -9.11 16.37 -16.15
CA HIS A 250 -9.46 15.08 -16.73
C HIS A 250 -10.29 14.16 -15.84
N TYR A 251 -10.29 14.34 -14.52
CA TYR A 251 -10.91 13.40 -13.57
C TYR A 251 -12.21 13.95 -12.96
N ALA A 252 -12.93 14.84 -13.65
CA ALA A 252 -14.25 15.26 -13.19
C ALA A 252 -15.18 14.05 -13.00
N GLY A 253 -15.90 13.98 -11.87
CA GLY A 253 -16.73 12.83 -11.50
C GLY A 253 -16.02 11.79 -10.63
N TRP A 254 -14.71 11.93 -10.39
CA TRP A 254 -13.95 11.04 -9.51
C TRP A 254 -13.86 11.57 -8.08
N THR A 255 -13.65 10.67 -7.12
CA THR A 255 -13.18 11.03 -5.78
C THR A 255 -11.73 10.57 -5.62
N ALA A 256 -10.83 11.46 -5.24
CA ALA A 256 -9.43 11.12 -5.00
C ALA A 256 -9.11 10.99 -3.51
N TRP A 257 -8.51 9.88 -3.13
CA TRP A 257 -7.98 9.61 -1.80
C TRP A 257 -6.48 9.49 -1.86
N MET A 258 -5.77 10.39 -1.17
CA MET A 258 -4.32 10.46 -1.19
C MET A 258 -3.77 10.37 0.22
N LEU A 259 -2.94 9.35 0.48
CA LEU A 259 -2.15 9.25 1.69
C LEU A 259 -0.95 10.19 1.55
N THR A 260 -0.62 10.96 2.58
CA THR A 260 0.64 11.73 2.63
C THR A 260 0.99 12.19 4.05
N PRO A 261 2.29 12.25 4.42
CA PRO A 261 2.73 12.91 5.65
C PRO A 261 2.69 14.45 5.54
N ASP A 262 2.54 14.99 4.33
CA ASP A 262 2.56 16.43 4.10
C ASP A 262 1.17 17.06 4.32
N LEU A 263 1.01 17.67 5.49
CA LEU A 263 -0.23 18.35 5.88
C LEU A 263 -0.53 19.61 5.06
N GLN A 264 0.46 20.18 4.37
CA GLN A 264 0.28 21.35 3.49
C GLN A 264 -0.02 20.94 2.03
N CYS A 265 -0.02 19.64 1.73
CA CYS A 265 -0.25 19.15 0.38
C CYS A 265 -1.57 19.64 -0.26
N PRO A 266 -2.74 19.59 0.42
CA PRO A 266 -3.98 20.14 -0.12
C PRO A 266 -3.85 21.60 -0.59
N ARG A 267 -3.18 22.43 0.21
CA ARG A 267 -2.94 23.85 -0.09
C ARG A 267 -2.09 24.03 -1.34
N ARG A 268 -1.02 23.23 -1.51
CA ARG A 268 -0.15 23.28 -2.70
C ARG A 268 -0.87 22.79 -3.96
N MET A 269 -1.64 21.71 -3.84
CA MET A 269 -2.50 21.20 -4.93
C MET A 269 -3.62 22.18 -5.31
N ARG A 270 -3.90 23.17 -4.45
CA ARG A 270 -5.05 24.08 -4.56
C ARG A 270 -6.34 23.28 -4.74
N LEU A 271 -6.47 22.20 -3.96
CA LEU A 271 -7.66 21.37 -3.87
C LEU A 271 -8.17 21.47 -2.43
N LYS A 272 -9.48 21.68 -2.27
CA LYS A 272 -10.11 21.68 -0.96
C LYS A 272 -10.37 20.22 -0.57
N GLU A 273 -9.76 19.77 0.52
CA GLU A 273 -10.07 18.47 1.08
C GLU A 273 -11.49 18.45 1.67
N SER A 274 -12.26 17.41 1.36
CA SER A 274 -13.59 17.20 1.93
C SER A 274 -13.58 16.27 3.14
N ARG A 275 -12.51 15.49 3.31
CA ARG A 275 -12.28 14.64 4.49
C ARG A 275 -10.78 14.45 4.72
N ARG A 276 -10.41 14.23 5.98
CA ARG A 276 -9.04 13.87 6.39
C ARG A 276 -9.10 12.78 7.46
N VAL A 277 -8.35 11.70 7.28
CA VAL A 277 -8.29 10.58 8.22
C VAL A 277 -6.85 10.38 8.70
N PRO A 278 -6.57 10.43 10.02
CA PRO A 278 -5.25 10.09 10.56
C PRO A 278 -4.89 8.63 10.27
N MET A 279 -3.66 8.40 9.79
CA MET A 279 -3.12 7.06 9.51
C MET A 279 -1.62 7.01 9.82
N TRP A 280 -1.07 5.80 10.01
CA TRP A 280 0.34 5.59 10.28
C TRP A 280 0.96 4.63 9.27
N ASN A 281 1.86 5.15 8.44
CA ASN A 281 2.67 4.34 7.53
C ASN A 281 3.99 3.96 8.23
N GLY A 282 3.94 2.87 9.00
CA GLY A 282 5.02 2.56 9.93
C GLY A 282 5.14 3.64 11.02
N PRO A 283 6.32 4.21 11.26
CA PRO A 283 6.48 5.29 12.24
C PRO A 283 6.03 6.66 11.73
N ILE A 284 5.68 6.77 10.44
CA ILE A 284 5.35 8.05 9.80
C ILE A 284 3.86 8.33 10.00
N GLU A 285 3.56 9.43 10.69
CA GLU A 285 2.20 9.95 10.77
C GLU A 285 1.80 10.56 9.42
N CYS A 286 0.68 10.07 8.87
CA CYS A 286 0.12 10.51 7.61
C CYS A 286 -1.32 11.00 7.79
N ARG A 287 -1.84 11.65 6.75
CA ARG A 287 -3.26 11.86 6.53
C ARG A 287 -3.68 11.24 5.22
N LEU A 288 -4.81 10.56 5.24
CA LEU A 288 -5.54 10.18 4.03
C LEU A 288 -6.54 11.30 3.73
N PHE A 289 -6.23 12.12 2.73
CA PHE A 289 -7.08 13.23 2.29
C PHE A 289 -8.05 12.79 1.20
N ARG A 290 -9.30 13.25 1.27
CA ARG A 290 -10.30 13.09 0.23
C ARG A 290 -10.46 14.40 -0.55
N PHE A 291 -10.47 14.31 -1.87
CA PHE A 291 -10.78 15.41 -2.77
C PHE A 291 -11.93 15.02 -3.71
N ASP A 292 -12.90 15.91 -3.85
CA ASP A 292 -13.98 15.77 -4.84
C ASP A 292 -13.55 16.42 -6.15
N MET A 293 -13.46 15.64 -7.21
CA MET A 293 -13.07 16.15 -8.53
C MET A 293 -14.32 16.58 -9.29
N VAL A 294 -14.58 17.88 -9.33
CA VAL A 294 -15.74 18.47 -10.01
C VAL A 294 -15.35 19.08 -11.35
N ALA A 295 -16.26 19.05 -12.33
CA ALA A 295 -16.07 19.76 -13.58
C ALA A 295 -16.04 21.28 -13.33
N GLY A 296 -14.95 21.95 -13.72
CA GLY A 296 -14.80 23.40 -13.59
C GLY A 296 -14.38 23.88 -12.18
N SER A 297 -14.33 25.20 -12.01
CA SER A 297 -13.96 25.83 -10.74
C SER A 297 -15.04 25.61 -9.68
N ALA A 298 -14.69 25.04 -8.53
CA ALA A 298 -15.56 24.88 -7.36
C ALA A 298 -16.10 26.21 -6.75
N ARG A 299 -15.86 27.35 -7.39
CA ARG A 299 -16.52 28.63 -7.11
C ARG A 299 -17.88 28.67 -7.83
N GLY A 300 -18.93 28.10 -7.22
CA GLY A 300 -20.26 28.20 -7.82
C GLY A 300 -21.38 27.39 -7.19
N ARG A 301 -21.25 26.94 -5.93
CA ARG A 301 -22.38 26.40 -5.16
C ARG A 301 -22.31 26.95 -3.74
N THR A 302 -22.81 28.16 -3.57
CA THR A 302 -23.32 28.72 -2.32
C THR A 302 -24.83 28.75 -2.42
#